data_AF-A0A382MLT2-F1
#
_entry.id   AF-A0A382MLT2-F1
#
_cell.length_a   1.000
_cell.length_b   1.000
_cell.length_c   1.000
_cell.angle_alpha   90.00
_cell.angle_beta   90.00
_cell.angle_gamma   90.00
#
_symmetry.space_group_name_H-M   'P 1'
#
loop_
_entity.id
_entity.type
_entity.pdbx_description
1 polymer ?
#
loop_
_entity_poly.entity_id
_entity_poly.type
_entity_poly.pdbx_seq_one_letter_code
_entity_poly.pdbx_strand_id
1 'polypeptide(L)'
;MTGEESNILSKRKRQSSLDAKNITWPALASLTLSACGGGGGGSPIVRPLPANRAPVAEADKTVGMDEDATNQALEITTPTDADGNSLTISVTAVPSGGTLATADGTAVTTSSTLTITQLTGLVFTPDANLNDDTTTFGTFTYRVSDGSL
;
A
#
# COMPACT_ATOMS: atom_id res chain seq x y z
N MET A 1 86.68 -30.85 25.05
CA MET A 1 86.35 -30.71 23.62
C MET A 1 85.22 -31.69 23.32
N THR A 2 83.97 -31.23 23.38
CA THR A 2 83.05 -31.01 22.23
C THR A 2 82.45 -32.30 21.66
N GLY A 3 81.18 -32.53 21.99
CA GLY A 3 80.17 -33.21 21.16
C GLY A 3 78.90 -32.38 21.29
N GLU A 4 78.50 -31.63 20.27
CA GLU A 4 77.64 -32.05 19.14
C GLU A 4 76.15 -32.16 19.55
N GLU A 5 75.48 -31.02 19.33
CA GLU A 5 74.15 -30.78 18.75
C GLU A 5 72.98 -31.76 18.92
N SER A 6 71.81 -31.21 19.28
CA SER A 6 70.50 -31.77 18.96
C SER A 6 69.47 -30.66 18.73
N ASN A 7 68.87 -30.72 17.55
CA ASN A 7 68.10 -29.67 16.91
C ASN A 7 66.59 -30.01 16.94
N ILE A 8 65.76 -28.96 16.99
CA ILE A 8 64.39 -28.80 16.44
C ILE A 8 63.19 -29.70 16.87
N LEU A 9 62.20 -29.06 17.52
CA LEU A 9 60.79 -28.84 17.09
C LEU A 9 59.79 -28.89 18.26
N SER A 10 59.38 -27.72 18.75
CA SER A 10 58.15 -27.55 19.54
C SER A 10 57.48 -26.24 19.15
N LYS A 11 56.50 -26.31 18.24
CA LYS A 11 55.56 -25.22 18.00
C LYS A 11 54.14 -25.69 18.32
N ARG A 12 53.62 -25.26 19.46
CA ARG A 12 52.17 -25.12 19.65
C ARG A 12 51.90 -23.94 20.57
N LYS A 13 50.80 -23.24 20.27
CA LYS A 13 50.11 -22.19 21.05
C LYS A 13 50.35 -20.75 20.57
N ARG A 14 49.44 -20.27 19.71
CA ARG A 14 48.99 -18.87 19.77
C ARG A 14 47.50 -18.88 20.14
N GLN A 15 47.20 -18.27 21.28
CA GLN A 15 45.84 -17.94 21.72
C GLN A 15 45.38 -16.75 20.89
N SER A 16 44.24 -16.89 20.21
CA SER A 16 43.57 -15.80 19.50
C SER A 16 42.50 -15.23 20.43
N SER A 17 42.79 -14.08 21.05
CA SER A 17 41.79 -13.25 21.71
C SER A 17 41.07 -12.45 20.63
N LEU A 18 39.74 -12.59 20.52
CA LEU A 18 38.89 -11.70 19.74
C LEU A 18 37.84 -11.11 20.67
N ASP A 19 37.82 -9.79 20.70
CA ASP A 19 37.11 -8.91 21.63
C ASP A 19 35.58 -9.02 21.44
N ALA A 20 34.87 -9.30 22.53
CA ALA A 20 33.44 -9.53 22.53
C ALA A 20 32.68 -8.23 22.82
N LYS A 21 32.29 -7.48 21.78
CA LYS A 21 31.27 -6.43 21.90
C LYS A 21 30.35 -6.39 20.67
N ASN A 22 29.05 -6.63 20.94
CA ASN A 22 27.88 -6.36 20.09
C ASN A 22 27.39 -7.40 19.06
N ILE A 23 27.42 -8.69 19.41
CA ILE A 23 26.66 -9.70 18.66
C ILE A 23 25.23 -9.78 19.21
N THR A 24 24.27 -9.10 18.57
CA THR A 24 22.84 -9.28 18.78
C THR A 24 22.20 -9.84 17.51
N TRP A 25 21.82 -11.11 17.56
CA TRP A 25 21.07 -11.83 16.51
C TRP A 25 19.56 -11.78 16.82
N PRO A 26 18.67 -11.45 15.88
CA PRO A 26 17.34 -12.04 15.88
C PRO A 26 17.43 -13.44 15.24
N ALA A 27 16.88 -14.43 15.94
CA ALA A 27 16.99 -15.84 15.63
C ALA A 27 16.33 -16.20 14.29
N LEU A 28 17.13 -16.62 13.31
CA LEU A 28 16.66 -17.49 12.25
C LEU A 28 16.90 -18.93 12.68
N ALA A 29 15.83 -19.63 13.04
CA ALA A 29 15.89 -21.06 13.28
C ALA A 29 16.17 -21.77 11.95
N SER A 30 17.33 -22.42 11.82
CA SER A 30 17.59 -23.36 10.74
C SER A 30 17.36 -24.79 11.24
N LEU A 31 16.32 -25.45 10.73
CA LEU A 31 16.10 -26.88 10.94
C LEU A 31 16.80 -27.65 9.83
N THR A 32 17.92 -28.30 10.15
CA THR A 32 18.62 -29.17 9.18
C THR A 32 18.22 -30.63 9.43
N LEU A 33 17.37 -31.17 8.57
CA LEU A 33 17.07 -32.60 8.51
C LEU A 33 18.05 -33.27 7.54
N SER A 34 18.99 -34.06 8.06
CA SER A 34 19.86 -34.91 7.23
C SER A 34 19.22 -36.29 7.04
N ALA A 35 18.57 -36.48 5.88
CA ALA A 35 18.25 -37.80 5.38
C ALA A 35 19.42 -38.31 4.52
N CYS A 36 20.10 -39.37 4.98
CA CYS A 36 20.99 -40.14 4.12
C CYS A 36 20.12 -41.00 3.19
N GLY A 37 19.67 -40.42 2.09
CA GLY A 37 18.89 -41.07 1.04
C GLY A 37 19.03 -40.24 -0.23
N GLY A 38 19.67 -40.81 -1.25
CA GLY A 38 20.19 -40.09 -2.40
C GLY A 38 19.18 -39.28 -3.21
N GLY A 39 19.63 -38.09 -3.62
CA GLY A 39 19.37 -37.50 -4.92
C GLY A 39 17.95 -37.01 -5.22
N GLY A 40 17.69 -35.72 -4.93
CA GLY A 40 16.51 -35.03 -5.45
C GLY A 40 15.96 -33.93 -4.55
N GLY A 41 16.81 -33.21 -3.82
CA GLY A 41 16.41 -32.12 -2.92
C GLY A 41 15.97 -30.87 -3.68
N GLY A 42 14.81 -30.93 -4.33
CA GLY A 42 14.08 -29.72 -4.70
C GLY A 42 13.44 -29.14 -3.46
N SER A 43 14.18 -28.31 -2.72
CA SER A 43 13.56 -27.43 -1.72
C SER A 43 12.41 -26.70 -2.40
N PRO A 44 11.21 -26.61 -1.81
CA PRO A 44 10.18 -25.75 -2.35
C PRO A 44 10.79 -24.35 -2.43
N ILE A 45 11.00 -23.88 -3.65
CA ILE A 45 11.34 -22.49 -3.91
C ILE A 45 10.16 -21.67 -3.39
N VAL A 46 10.26 -21.16 -2.16
CA VAL A 46 9.35 -20.15 -1.65
C VAL A 46 9.68 -18.89 -2.42
N ARG A 47 9.08 -18.75 -3.61
CA ARG A 47 9.15 -17.49 -4.35
C ARG A 47 8.37 -16.47 -3.50
N PRO A 48 9.00 -15.37 -3.06
CA PRO A 48 8.27 -14.33 -2.37
C PRO A 48 7.13 -13.88 -3.27
N LEU A 49 5.95 -13.67 -2.68
CA LEU A 49 4.83 -13.08 -3.39
C LEU A 49 5.29 -11.71 -3.93
N PRO A 50 4.82 -11.30 -5.12
CA PRO A 50 5.08 -9.96 -5.61
C PRO A 50 4.64 -8.93 -4.57
N ALA A 51 5.37 -7.82 -4.47
CA ALA A 51 4.99 -6.72 -3.59
C ALA A 51 3.65 -6.13 -4.05
N ASN A 52 2.77 -5.84 -3.09
CA ASN A 52 1.49 -5.19 -3.33
C ASN A 52 1.71 -3.78 -3.90
N ARG A 53 0.94 -3.38 -4.91
CA ARG A 53 0.94 -2.03 -5.48
C ARG A 53 -0.34 -1.32 -5.07
N ALA A 54 -0.19 -0.10 -4.57
CA ALA A 54 -1.32 0.71 -4.16
C ALA A 54 -2.29 1.00 -5.33
N PRO A 55 -3.59 1.18 -5.04
CA PRO A 55 -4.57 1.51 -6.05
C PRO A 55 -4.36 2.91 -6.64
N VAL A 56 -4.82 3.09 -7.87
CA VAL A 56 -4.79 4.36 -8.61
C VAL A 56 -6.20 4.90 -8.75
N ALA A 57 -6.46 6.05 -8.14
CA ALA A 57 -7.69 6.82 -8.31
C ALA A 57 -7.59 7.81 -9.48
N GLU A 58 -8.70 8.46 -9.83
CA GLU A 58 -8.67 9.57 -10.80
C GLU A 58 -7.78 10.70 -10.28
N ALA A 59 -7.09 11.38 -11.20
CA ALA A 59 -6.37 12.60 -10.89
C ALA A 59 -7.33 13.76 -10.54
N ASP A 60 -6.84 14.71 -9.76
CA ASP A 60 -7.62 15.90 -9.41
C ASP A 60 -8.08 16.66 -10.67
N LYS A 61 -9.36 17.04 -10.68
CA LYS A 61 -9.95 17.85 -11.76
C LYS A 61 -10.93 18.86 -11.21
N THR A 62 -11.25 19.86 -12.02
CA THR A 62 -12.32 20.82 -11.77
C THR A 62 -13.47 20.54 -12.74
N VAL A 63 -14.68 20.47 -12.21
CA VAL A 63 -15.92 20.35 -12.99
C VAL A 63 -16.66 21.67 -12.90
N GLY A 64 -16.90 22.31 -14.05
CA GLY A 64 -17.74 23.50 -14.15
C GLY A 64 -19.19 23.12 -14.44
N MET A 65 -20.12 23.81 -13.79
CA MET A 65 -21.57 23.62 -13.97
C MET A 65 -22.31 24.88 -13.56
N ASP A 66 -23.51 25.07 -14.10
CA ASP A 66 -24.41 26.16 -13.72
C ASP A 66 -24.97 25.94 -12.31
N GLU A 67 -25.19 27.01 -11.56
CA GLU A 67 -25.72 27.00 -10.19
C GLU A 67 -27.17 26.46 -10.09
N ASP A 68 -27.89 26.46 -11.21
CA ASP A 68 -29.26 25.92 -11.29
C ASP A 68 -29.29 24.56 -12.01
N ALA A 69 -28.11 23.97 -12.26
CA ALA A 69 -28.03 22.65 -12.87
C ALA A 69 -28.59 21.57 -11.92
N THR A 70 -29.08 20.48 -12.49
CA THR A 70 -29.68 19.39 -11.73
C THR A 70 -28.99 18.09 -12.04
N ASN A 71 -28.60 17.35 -10.99
CA ASN A 71 -27.96 16.04 -11.08
C ASN A 71 -26.83 15.98 -12.10
N GLN A 72 -25.93 16.97 -12.09
CA GLN A 72 -24.78 17.00 -12.98
C GLN A 72 -23.81 15.88 -12.64
N ALA A 73 -23.49 15.05 -13.63
CA ALA A 73 -22.54 13.96 -13.46
C ALA A 73 -21.13 14.50 -13.18
N LEU A 74 -20.46 13.91 -12.19
CA LEU A 74 -19.06 14.23 -11.91
C LEU A 74 -18.08 13.47 -12.83
N GLU A 75 -18.59 12.45 -13.54
CA GLU A 75 -17.86 11.62 -14.50
C GLU A 75 -16.54 11.08 -13.93
N ILE A 76 -16.58 10.57 -12.70
CA ILE A 76 -15.38 10.07 -12.03
C ILE A 76 -14.92 8.79 -12.71
N THR A 77 -13.64 8.72 -13.08
CA THR A 77 -13.11 7.50 -13.71
C THR A 77 -12.96 6.37 -12.69
N THR A 78 -13.25 5.14 -13.12
CA THR A 78 -13.10 3.94 -12.29
C THR A 78 -11.68 3.80 -11.73
N PRO A 79 -11.51 3.74 -10.39
CA PRO A 79 -10.22 3.42 -9.79
C PRO A 79 -9.74 2.03 -10.20
N THR A 80 -8.43 1.85 -10.30
CA THR A 80 -7.82 0.58 -10.71
C THR A 80 -6.79 0.11 -9.71
N ASP A 81 -6.64 -1.20 -9.65
CA ASP A 81 -5.60 -1.87 -8.88
C ASP A 81 -4.85 -2.83 -9.78
N ALA A 82 -3.53 -2.75 -9.77
CA ALA A 82 -2.71 -3.50 -10.72
C ALA A 82 -2.53 -4.97 -10.31
N ASP A 83 -2.80 -5.30 -9.05
CA ASP A 83 -2.75 -6.65 -8.49
C ASP A 83 -4.13 -7.33 -8.47
N GLY A 84 -5.19 -6.58 -8.78
CA GLY A 84 -6.56 -7.07 -8.89
C GLY A 84 -7.27 -7.16 -7.55
N ASN A 85 -6.80 -6.41 -6.55
CA ASN A 85 -7.41 -6.36 -5.23
C ASN A 85 -8.80 -5.70 -5.27
N SER A 86 -9.70 -6.16 -4.40
CA SER A 86 -10.98 -5.50 -4.18
C SER A 86 -10.76 -4.12 -3.55
N LEU A 87 -11.45 -3.11 -4.08
CA LEU A 87 -11.29 -1.74 -3.65
C LEU A 87 -12.44 -1.27 -2.74
N THR A 88 -12.05 -0.61 -1.65
CA THR A 88 -12.94 0.10 -0.74
C THR A 88 -12.83 1.60 -0.99
N ILE A 89 -13.96 2.26 -1.22
CA ILE A 89 -14.02 3.70 -1.48
C ILE A 89 -14.71 4.38 -0.30
N SER A 90 -14.01 5.34 0.32
CA SER A 90 -14.53 6.10 1.46
C SER A 90 -14.53 7.59 1.16
N VAL A 91 -15.68 8.24 1.33
CA VAL A 91 -15.83 9.69 1.13
C VAL A 91 -15.18 10.43 2.30
N THR A 92 -14.29 11.37 2.01
CA THR A 92 -13.58 12.16 3.03
C THR A 92 -14.07 13.59 3.14
N ALA A 93 -14.67 14.14 2.08
CA ALA A 93 -15.38 15.42 2.12
C ALA A 93 -16.43 15.48 1.01
N VAL A 94 -17.50 16.22 1.26
CA VAL A 94 -18.55 16.53 0.28
C VAL A 94 -18.57 18.04 0.02
N PRO A 95 -18.94 18.49 -1.20
CA PRO A 95 -19.11 19.92 -1.49
C PRO A 95 -20.20 20.53 -0.60
N SER A 96 -20.02 21.80 -0.21
CA SER A 96 -20.91 22.49 0.72
C SER A 96 -22.00 23.33 0.04
N GLY A 97 -21.83 23.66 -1.24
CA GLY A 97 -22.75 24.50 -2.01
C GLY A 97 -23.74 23.68 -2.83
N GLY A 98 -24.24 22.58 -2.27
CA GLY A 98 -25.22 21.72 -2.92
C GLY A 98 -25.30 20.32 -2.31
N THR A 99 -25.98 19.43 -3.02
CA THR A 99 -26.21 18.04 -2.63
C THR A 99 -25.46 17.09 -3.55
N LEU A 100 -24.71 16.16 -2.95
CA LEU A 100 -24.08 15.03 -3.64
C LEU A 100 -24.94 13.77 -3.47
N ALA A 101 -25.22 13.08 -4.57
CA ALA A 101 -26.00 11.86 -4.56
C ALA A 101 -25.43 10.80 -5.52
N THR A 102 -25.75 9.54 -5.27
CA THR A 102 -25.56 8.45 -6.24
C THR A 102 -26.61 8.53 -7.35
N ALA A 103 -26.38 7.81 -8.46
CA ALA A 103 -27.30 7.78 -9.61
C ALA A 103 -28.74 7.34 -9.28
N ASP A 104 -28.94 6.58 -8.20
CA ASP A 104 -30.26 6.18 -7.69
C ASP A 104 -30.91 7.22 -6.76
N GLY A 105 -30.24 8.35 -6.53
CA GLY A 105 -30.72 9.45 -5.69
C GLY A 105 -30.38 9.33 -4.21
N THR A 106 -29.58 8.33 -3.79
CA THR A 106 -29.15 8.22 -2.39
C THR A 106 -28.15 9.33 -2.05
N ALA A 107 -28.44 10.10 -0.99
CA ALA A 107 -27.56 11.16 -0.53
C ALA A 107 -26.22 10.58 -0.04
N VAL A 108 -25.12 11.25 -0.42
CA VAL A 108 -23.76 10.90 -0.03
C VAL A 108 -23.24 11.90 0.98
N THR A 109 -22.79 11.42 2.13
CA THR A 109 -22.19 12.24 3.19
C THR A 109 -20.73 11.88 3.42
N THR A 110 -20.01 12.72 4.16
CA THR A 110 -18.68 12.37 4.68
C THR A 110 -18.74 11.02 5.41
N SER A 111 -17.69 10.22 5.24
CA SER A 111 -17.56 8.85 5.74
C SER A 111 -18.46 7.80 5.07
N SER A 112 -19.22 8.14 4.02
CA SER A 112 -19.94 7.13 3.23
C SER A 112 -18.96 6.16 2.59
N THR A 113 -19.33 4.89 2.54
CA THR A 113 -18.63 3.88 1.74
C THR A 113 -19.38 3.67 0.43
N LEU A 114 -18.69 3.77 -0.69
CA LEU A 114 -19.29 3.65 -2.02
C LEU A 114 -18.78 2.39 -2.74
N THR A 115 -19.63 1.80 -3.57
CA THR A 115 -19.19 0.85 -4.60
C THR A 115 -18.58 1.61 -5.79
N ILE A 116 -17.84 0.90 -6.66
CA ILE A 116 -17.30 1.48 -7.90
C ILE A 116 -18.42 2.12 -8.73
N THR A 117 -19.53 1.40 -8.95
CA THR A 117 -20.66 1.91 -9.73
C THR A 117 -21.28 3.16 -9.13
N GLN A 118 -21.37 3.23 -7.79
CA GLN A 118 -21.89 4.42 -7.11
C GLN A 118 -20.95 5.61 -7.25
N LEU A 119 -19.62 5.40 -7.14
CA LEU A 119 -18.63 6.46 -7.33
C LEU A 119 -18.66 7.03 -8.76
N THR A 120 -18.64 6.16 -9.78
CA THR A 120 -18.63 6.60 -11.19
C THR A 120 -19.96 7.22 -11.62
N GLY A 121 -21.04 6.88 -10.91
CA GLY A 121 -22.39 7.41 -11.13
C GLY A 121 -22.76 8.59 -10.23
N LEU A 122 -21.81 9.20 -9.52
CA LEU A 122 -22.11 10.36 -8.67
C LEU A 122 -22.62 11.54 -9.48
N VAL A 123 -23.66 12.15 -8.94
CA VAL A 123 -24.26 13.39 -9.44
C VAL A 123 -24.25 14.46 -8.35
N PHE A 124 -24.08 15.71 -8.78
CA PHE A 124 -24.12 16.87 -7.91
C PHE A 124 -25.21 17.84 -8.37
N THR A 125 -25.97 18.35 -7.41
CA THR A 125 -26.97 19.40 -7.62
C THR A 125 -26.57 20.59 -6.78
N PRO A 126 -26.09 21.70 -7.38
CA PRO A 126 -25.78 22.91 -6.65
C PRO A 126 -27.00 23.52 -5.96
N ASP A 127 -26.77 24.31 -4.91
CA ASP A 127 -27.82 25.11 -4.29
C ASP A 127 -28.19 26.28 -5.23
N ALA A 128 -29.50 26.52 -5.37
CA ALA A 128 -30.00 27.58 -6.24
C ALA A 128 -29.47 28.96 -5.81
N ASN A 129 -29.11 29.79 -6.79
CA ASN A 129 -28.59 31.16 -6.59
C ASN A 129 -27.32 31.24 -5.74
N LEU A 130 -26.41 30.26 -5.81
CA LEU A 130 -25.10 30.34 -5.14
C LEU A 130 -24.12 31.32 -5.83
N ASN A 131 -24.57 32.18 -6.75
CA ASN A 131 -23.77 33.09 -7.56
C ASN A 131 -23.39 34.39 -6.83
N ASP A 132 -22.68 34.29 -5.70
CA ASP A 132 -21.86 35.41 -5.24
C ASP A 132 -20.51 35.37 -5.97
N ASP A 133 -19.91 36.53 -6.24
CA ASP A 133 -18.71 36.72 -7.09
C ASP A 133 -17.42 35.99 -6.61
N THR A 134 -17.52 35.06 -5.65
CA THR A 134 -16.42 34.39 -4.96
C THR A 134 -16.66 32.89 -4.64
N THR A 135 -17.78 32.29 -5.02
CA THR A 135 -18.23 31.01 -4.45
C THR A 135 -17.94 29.81 -5.36
N THR A 136 -17.00 28.96 -4.95
CA THR A 136 -16.93 27.58 -5.44
C THR A 136 -18.01 26.73 -4.73
N PHE A 137 -18.57 25.72 -5.40
CA PHE A 137 -19.53 24.79 -4.79
C PHE A 137 -18.91 23.93 -3.67
N GLY A 138 -17.58 23.98 -3.52
CA GLY A 138 -16.80 23.21 -2.56
C GLY A 138 -16.01 22.10 -3.25
N THR A 139 -15.47 21.18 -2.45
CA THR A 139 -14.63 20.10 -2.96
C THR A 139 -15.19 18.75 -2.51
N PHE A 140 -15.36 17.84 -3.46
CA PHE A 140 -15.55 16.43 -3.18
C PHE A 140 -14.18 15.76 -3.04
N THR A 141 -13.96 14.99 -1.97
CA THR A 141 -12.75 14.16 -1.81
C THR A 141 -13.12 12.77 -1.35
N TYR A 142 -12.36 11.78 -1.81
CA TYR A 142 -12.52 10.38 -1.45
C TYR A 142 -11.17 9.68 -1.36
N ARG A 143 -11.15 8.52 -0.69
CA ARG A 143 -10.00 7.63 -0.60
C ARG A 143 -10.35 6.27 -1.19
N VAL A 144 -9.38 5.67 -1.86
CA VAL A 144 -9.45 4.30 -2.37
C VAL A 144 -8.42 3.47 -1.61
N SER A 145 -8.84 2.32 -1.10
CA SER A 145 -7.98 1.38 -0.38
C SER A 145 -8.19 -0.04 -0.91
N ASP A 146 -7.11 -0.78 -1.04
CA ASP A 146 -7.04 -2.21 -1.41
C ASP A 146 -6.96 -3.12 -0.16
N GLY A 147 -7.07 -2.55 1.05
CA GLY A 147 -6.97 -3.28 2.32
C GLY A 147 -5.55 -3.73 2.69
N SER A 148 -4.53 -3.34 1.94
CA SER A 148 -3.13 -3.72 2.18
C SER A 148 -2.27 -2.47 2.45
N LEU A 149 -1.27 -2.61 3.33
CA LEU A 149 -0.31 -1.55 3.67
C LEU A 149 0.99 -1.74 2.88
#